data_AF-A0A7W1DDL4-F1
#
_entry.id   AF-A0A7W1DDL4-F1
#
_cell.length_a   1.000
_cell.length_b   1.000
_cell.length_c   1.000
_cell.angle_alpha   90.00
_cell.angle_beta   90.00
_cell.angle_gamma   90.00
#
_symmetry.space_group_name_H-M   'P 1'
#
loop_
_entity.id
_entity.type
_entity.pdbx_description
1 polymer ?
#
loop_
_entity_poly.entity_id
_entity_poly.type
_entity_poly.pdbx_seq_one_letter_code
_entity_poly.pdbx_strand_id
1 'polypeptide(L)'
;MSLQYEESNEDKRQITPEEYLQERKAAIRARSWWAIGFGIFAIAGSFAAIWLAVNYFPEYMEDAAGKSVFYFLFRNLYFLLGIFFLAVGIWGLYYAKKLKFEDLIPSPEAIEFARQSVSTTPYYSYILVGCIIAVTITQNYAGLDESVEIAGLVKPYIWENHQYWRILTGAALHGGFLHIFFNGYALYGFGSLIEYLSNRAHLTVVFLLAIIGGGLTSLYFMPDAASIGASGGIMGLIGYLAVYGYRRRQQLSPDFLKSMLVNIGFIAAFGLVAYQVVDNFAHLGGLIVGAIYGFVQVPRDLHKNPRNVSNFTKIIGVIALGIFILTCLFSILLLLRVIQA
;
A
#
# COMPACT_ATOMS: atom_id res chain seq x y z
N MET A 1 -12.71 9.73 35.12
CA MET A 1 -12.45 10.98 34.39
C MET A 1 -13.28 10.92 33.11
N SER A 2 -14.36 11.69 33.08
CA SER A 2 -15.42 11.68 32.07
C SER A 2 -14.89 12.13 30.71
N LEU A 3 -15.17 11.35 29.66
CA LEU A 3 -15.12 11.84 28.28
C LEU A 3 -16.28 12.82 28.10
N GLN A 4 -16.02 14.10 28.41
CA GLN A 4 -16.84 15.18 27.86
C GLN A 4 -16.55 15.22 26.37
N TYR A 5 -17.41 14.55 25.59
CA TYR A 5 -17.69 15.02 24.25
C TYR A 5 -18.30 16.41 24.43
N GLU A 6 -17.62 17.45 23.95
CA GLU A 6 -18.25 18.74 23.76
C GLU A 6 -19.50 18.52 22.90
N GLU A 7 -20.66 18.61 23.53
CA GLU A 7 -21.94 18.75 22.87
C GLU A 7 -21.93 20.07 22.12
N SER A 8 -21.65 20.02 20.82
CA SER A 8 -22.13 21.07 19.92
C SER A 8 -23.65 20.97 19.91
N ASN A 9 -24.31 21.99 20.46
CA ASN A 9 -25.75 22.27 20.43
C ASN A 9 -26.27 22.47 18.98
N GLU A 10 -26.15 21.45 18.14
CA GLU A 10 -26.92 21.33 16.91
C GLU A 10 -28.07 20.38 17.17
N ASP A 11 -29.29 20.90 16.99
CA ASP A 11 -30.56 20.19 16.98
C ASP A 11 -30.41 18.83 16.28
N LYS A 12 -30.28 17.74 17.07
CA LYS A 12 -30.09 16.38 16.52
C LYS A 12 -31.40 15.96 15.88
N ARG A 13 -31.57 16.35 14.62
CA ARG A 13 -32.68 15.94 13.76
C ARG A 13 -32.84 14.43 13.87
N GLN A 14 -33.95 13.97 14.44
CA GLN A 14 -34.30 12.56 14.45
C GLN A 14 -34.63 12.14 13.03
N ILE A 15 -33.67 11.52 12.34
CA ILE A 15 -33.84 10.97 11.01
C ILE A 15 -34.41 9.56 11.09
N THR A 16 -35.39 9.26 10.24
CA THR A 16 -35.94 7.91 10.10
C THR A 16 -34.94 6.96 9.42
N PRO A 17 -35.05 5.62 9.62
CA PRO A 17 -34.24 4.64 8.90
C PRO A 17 -34.24 4.82 7.37
N GLU A 18 -35.40 5.17 6.82
CA GLU A 18 -35.58 5.41 5.40
C GLU A 18 -34.84 6.68 4.94
N GLU A 19 -34.99 7.79 5.67
CA GLU A 19 -34.24 9.02 5.42
C GLU A 19 -32.73 8.77 5.48
N TYR A 20 -32.25 8.06 6.51
CA TYR A 20 -30.84 7.70 6.64
C TYR A 20 -30.35 6.86 5.44
N LEU A 21 -31.11 5.86 5.02
CA LEU A 21 -30.77 5.05 3.84
C LEU A 21 -30.69 5.91 2.58
N GLN A 22 -31.64 6.82 2.37
CA GLN A 22 -31.65 7.70 1.20
C GLN A 22 -30.48 8.68 1.20
N GLU A 23 -30.13 9.26 2.36
CA GLU A 23 -28.95 10.12 2.51
C GLU A 23 -27.67 9.36 2.18
N ARG A 24 -27.52 8.13 2.69
CA ARG A 24 -26.35 7.28 2.38
C ARG A 24 -26.28 6.92 0.89
N LYS A 25 -27.40 6.57 0.27
CA LYS A 25 -27.48 6.34 -1.18
C LYS A 25 -27.13 7.59 -1.99
N ALA A 26 -27.61 8.77 -1.58
CA ALA A 26 -27.30 10.04 -2.23
C ALA A 26 -25.80 10.36 -2.13
N ALA A 27 -25.19 10.20 -0.96
CA ALA A 27 -23.76 10.42 -0.75
C ALA A 27 -22.90 9.47 -1.59
N ILE A 28 -23.25 8.17 -1.66
CA ILE A 28 -22.55 7.20 -2.51
C ILE A 28 -22.68 7.59 -3.99
N ARG A 29 -23.88 7.96 -4.45
CA ARG A 29 -24.10 8.42 -5.84
C ARG A 29 -23.27 9.65 -6.18
N ALA A 30 -23.22 10.64 -5.30
CA ALA A 30 -22.42 11.85 -5.51
C ALA A 30 -20.93 11.54 -5.68
N ARG A 31 -20.34 10.73 -4.78
CA ARG A 31 -18.95 10.28 -4.89
C ARG A 31 -18.71 9.44 -6.16
N SER A 32 -19.68 8.62 -6.53
CA SER A 32 -19.60 7.76 -7.71
C SER A 32 -19.61 8.58 -9.01
N TRP A 33 -20.47 9.60 -9.10
CA TRP A 33 -20.49 10.51 -10.24
C TRP A 33 -19.22 11.36 -10.33
N TRP A 34 -18.70 11.81 -9.19
CA TRP A 34 -17.40 12.48 -9.16
C TRP A 34 -16.28 11.57 -9.69
N ALA A 35 -16.24 10.31 -9.23
CA ALA A 35 -15.26 9.33 -9.70
C ALA A 35 -15.41 9.02 -11.19
N ILE A 36 -16.64 8.89 -11.71
CA ILE A 36 -16.89 8.74 -13.16
C ILE A 36 -16.38 9.97 -13.92
N GLY A 37 -16.70 11.19 -13.46
CA GLY A 37 -16.28 12.42 -14.11
C GLY A 37 -14.75 12.55 -14.16
N PHE A 38 -14.09 12.31 -13.03
CA PHE A 38 -12.62 12.25 -12.98
C PHE A 38 -12.06 11.16 -13.88
N GLY A 39 -12.67 9.97 -13.89
CA GLY A 39 -12.28 8.85 -14.71
C GLY A 39 -12.31 9.16 -16.21
N ILE A 40 -13.43 9.73 -16.68
CA ILE A 40 -13.60 10.17 -18.07
C ILE A 40 -12.58 11.26 -18.42
N PHE A 41 -12.42 12.27 -17.55
CA PHE A 41 -11.45 13.34 -17.76
C PHE A 41 -10.03 12.82 -17.92
N ALA A 42 -9.60 11.92 -17.03
CA ALA A 42 -8.26 11.34 -17.07
C ALA A 42 -8.05 10.46 -18.32
N ILE A 43 -9.03 9.63 -18.68
CA ILE A 43 -8.97 8.80 -19.90
C ILE A 43 -8.87 9.69 -21.15
N ALA A 44 -9.79 10.65 -21.30
CA ALA A 44 -9.86 11.51 -22.47
C ALA A 44 -8.64 12.43 -22.57
N GLY A 45 -8.19 12.99 -21.44
CA GLY A 45 -6.99 13.81 -21.35
C GLY A 45 -5.74 13.03 -21.75
N SER A 46 -5.57 11.80 -21.26
CA SER A 46 -4.46 10.94 -21.67
C SER A 46 -4.51 10.58 -23.16
N PHE A 47 -5.69 10.29 -23.70
CA PHE A 47 -5.86 10.02 -25.12
C PHE A 47 -5.47 11.23 -25.98
N ALA A 48 -5.96 12.42 -25.64
CA ALA A 48 -5.64 13.65 -26.35
C ALA A 48 -4.15 13.98 -26.26
N ALA A 49 -3.54 13.90 -25.07
CA ALA A 49 -2.13 14.19 -24.87
C ALA A 49 -1.22 13.22 -25.64
N ILE A 50 -1.50 11.91 -25.59
CA ILE A 50 -0.72 10.91 -26.32
C ILE A 50 -0.92 11.06 -27.82
N TRP A 51 -2.15 11.29 -28.29
CA TRP A 51 -2.41 11.50 -29.70
C TRP A 51 -1.67 12.74 -30.22
N LEU A 52 -1.69 13.86 -29.49
CA LEU A 52 -0.94 15.06 -29.84
C LEU A 52 0.56 14.78 -29.87
N ALA A 53 1.10 14.11 -28.85
CA ALA A 53 2.52 13.79 -28.79
C ALA A 53 2.98 12.85 -29.92
N VAL A 54 2.20 11.81 -30.25
CA VAL A 54 2.53 10.89 -31.35
C VAL A 54 2.48 11.57 -32.72
N ASN A 55 1.51 12.46 -32.96
CA ASN A 55 1.30 13.05 -34.29
C ASN A 55 2.06 14.36 -34.54
N TYR A 56 2.38 15.12 -33.49
CA TYR A 56 2.96 16.46 -33.62
C TYR A 56 4.31 16.64 -32.92
N PHE A 57 4.68 15.73 -32.01
CA PHE A 57 5.94 15.80 -31.25
C PHE A 57 6.67 14.44 -31.21
N PRO A 58 6.76 13.69 -32.34
CA PRO A 58 7.33 12.34 -32.35
C PRO A 58 8.79 12.30 -31.90
N GLU A 59 9.54 13.39 -32.07
CA GLU A 59 10.95 13.53 -31.67
C GLU A 59 11.16 13.46 -30.15
N TYR A 60 10.13 13.71 -29.34
CA TYR A 60 10.18 13.62 -27.88
C TYR A 60 9.64 12.28 -27.34
N MET A 61 9.14 11.41 -28.21
CA MET A 61 8.66 10.09 -27.85
C MET A 61 9.76 9.06 -28.10
N GLU A 62 10.60 8.83 -27.10
CA GLU A 62 11.66 7.81 -27.16
C GLU A 62 11.10 6.46 -27.64
N ASP A 63 11.74 5.92 -28.69
CA ASP A 63 11.48 4.58 -29.19
C ASP A 63 10.02 4.36 -29.64
N ALA A 64 9.38 5.39 -30.23
CA ALA A 64 8.00 5.34 -30.73
C ALA A 64 7.82 4.58 -32.04
N ALA A 65 8.90 4.28 -32.75
CA ALA A 65 8.85 3.60 -34.04
C ALA A 65 8.13 2.24 -33.91
N GLY A 66 7.02 2.08 -34.65
CA GLY A 66 6.23 0.86 -34.68
C GLY A 66 5.30 0.64 -33.47
N LYS A 67 5.27 1.55 -32.50
CA LYS A 67 4.41 1.43 -31.30
C LYS A 67 3.10 2.18 -31.50
N SER A 68 1.99 1.56 -31.11
CA SER A 68 0.65 2.14 -31.31
C SER A 68 0.30 3.17 -30.22
N VAL A 69 -0.68 4.03 -30.48
CA VAL A 69 -1.27 4.92 -29.44
C VAL A 69 -1.73 4.10 -28.22
N PHE A 70 -2.27 2.90 -28.45
CA PHE A 70 -2.64 1.97 -27.37
C PHE A 70 -1.46 1.57 -26.49
N TYR A 71 -0.29 1.32 -27.07
CA TYR A 71 0.92 1.01 -26.30
C TYR A 71 1.25 2.12 -25.30
N PHE A 72 1.18 3.39 -25.73
CA PHE A 72 1.44 4.53 -24.85
C PHE A 72 0.33 4.75 -23.82
N LEU A 73 -0.94 4.51 -24.17
CA LEU A 73 -2.08 4.63 -23.25
C LEU A 73 -1.98 3.65 -22.09
N PHE A 74 -1.67 2.38 -22.36
CA PHE A 74 -1.51 1.35 -21.33
C PHE A 74 -0.22 1.50 -20.50
N ARG A 75 0.64 2.48 -20.83
CA ARG A 75 1.79 2.91 -20.02
C ARG A 75 1.54 4.23 -19.27
N ASN A 76 0.40 4.88 -19.52
CA ASN A 76 0.09 6.18 -18.95
C ASN A 76 -0.70 6.03 -17.64
N LEU A 77 -0.07 6.37 -16.52
CA LEU A 77 -0.67 6.23 -15.19
C LEU A 77 -2.03 6.95 -15.08
N TYR A 78 -2.18 8.14 -15.67
CA TYR A 78 -3.44 8.88 -15.65
C TYR A 78 -4.57 8.16 -16.39
N PHE A 79 -4.28 7.55 -17.54
CA PHE A 79 -5.25 6.76 -18.30
C PHE A 79 -5.78 5.60 -17.44
N LEU A 80 -4.87 4.93 -16.75
CA LEU A 80 -5.16 3.73 -15.98
C LEU A 80 -5.88 4.04 -14.67
N LEU A 81 -5.47 5.11 -13.98
CA LEU A 81 -6.27 5.70 -12.89
C LEU A 81 -7.67 6.08 -13.39
N GLY A 82 -7.76 6.64 -14.60
CA GLY A 82 -9.02 6.98 -15.22
C GLY A 82 -9.97 5.78 -15.37
N ILE A 83 -9.46 4.65 -15.88
CA ILE A 83 -10.21 3.37 -15.97
C ILE A 83 -10.65 2.91 -14.58
N PHE A 84 -9.75 2.95 -13.59
CA PHE A 84 -10.07 2.55 -12.22
C PHE A 84 -11.20 3.40 -11.63
N PHE A 85 -11.09 4.72 -11.68
CA PHE A 85 -12.10 5.63 -11.12
C PHE A 85 -13.45 5.50 -11.86
N LEU A 86 -13.42 5.26 -13.17
CA LEU A 86 -14.61 4.96 -13.95
C LEU A 86 -15.28 3.66 -13.46
N ALA A 87 -14.52 2.58 -13.30
CA ALA A 87 -15.01 1.29 -12.82
C ALA A 87 -15.56 1.39 -11.37
N VAL A 88 -14.83 2.06 -10.47
CA VAL A 88 -15.24 2.30 -9.08
C VAL A 88 -16.52 3.12 -9.03
N GLY A 89 -16.64 4.16 -9.86
CA GLY A 89 -17.85 4.97 -9.90
C GLY A 89 -19.05 4.22 -10.47
N ILE A 90 -18.90 3.45 -11.55
CA ILE A 90 -19.97 2.58 -12.08
C ILE A 90 -20.41 1.56 -11.02
N TRP A 91 -19.45 0.90 -10.37
CA TRP A 91 -19.74 -0.02 -9.28
C TRP A 91 -20.44 0.67 -8.12
N GLY A 92 -20.03 1.89 -7.76
CA GLY A 92 -20.64 2.69 -6.69
C GLY A 92 -22.09 3.04 -6.98
N LEU A 93 -22.42 3.38 -8.24
CA LEU A 93 -23.81 3.58 -8.68
C LEU A 93 -24.64 2.30 -8.57
N TYR A 94 -24.09 1.17 -9.03
CA TYR A 94 -24.73 -0.14 -8.90
C TYR A 94 -24.94 -0.53 -7.43
N TYR A 95 -23.93 -0.31 -6.59
CA TYR A 95 -23.98 -0.58 -5.15
C TYR A 95 -25.04 0.28 -4.45
N ALA A 96 -25.07 1.59 -4.72
CA ALA A 96 -26.10 2.49 -4.17
C ALA A 96 -27.52 2.05 -4.53
N LYS A 97 -27.72 1.51 -5.75
CA LYS A 97 -29.02 0.96 -6.16
C LYS A 97 -29.43 -0.26 -5.34
N LYS A 98 -28.48 -1.13 -5.00
CA LYS A 98 -28.74 -2.39 -4.27
C LYS A 98 -28.70 -2.28 -2.75
N LEU A 99 -28.11 -1.21 -2.21
CA LEU A 99 -27.94 -0.99 -0.78
C LEU A 99 -29.30 -1.01 -0.06
N LYS A 100 -29.39 -1.76 1.04
CA LYS A 100 -30.55 -1.78 1.93
C LYS A 100 -30.19 -1.23 3.31
N PHE A 101 -31.20 -0.95 4.14
CA PHE A 101 -30.96 -0.40 5.47
C PHE A 101 -30.23 -1.41 6.37
N GLU A 102 -30.52 -2.70 6.21
CA GLU A 102 -29.88 -3.76 6.99
C GLU A 102 -28.37 -3.84 6.74
N ASP A 103 -27.92 -3.49 5.53
CA ASP A 103 -26.50 -3.41 5.16
C ASP A 103 -25.78 -2.23 5.85
N LEU A 104 -26.54 -1.24 6.37
CA LEU A 104 -25.99 -0.07 7.06
C LEU A 104 -25.86 -0.30 8.58
N ILE A 105 -26.54 -1.32 9.11
CA ILE A 105 -26.46 -1.67 10.52
C ILE A 105 -25.15 -2.45 10.72
N PRO A 106 -24.17 -1.91 11.46
CA PRO A 106 -22.93 -2.63 11.68
C PRO A 106 -23.21 -3.89 12.49
N SER A 107 -22.70 -5.02 12.00
CA SER A 107 -22.72 -6.28 12.75
C SER A 107 -22.03 -6.12 14.12
N PRO A 108 -22.40 -6.90 15.15
CA PRO A 108 -21.72 -6.90 16.44
C PRO A 108 -20.20 -7.05 16.31
N GLU A 109 -19.74 -7.88 15.36
CA GLU A 109 -18.33 -8.08 15.04
C GLU A 109 -17.68 -6.82 14.46
N ALA A 110 -18.39 -6.07 13.59
CA ALA A 110 -17.91 -4.81 13.06
C ALA A 110 -17.79 -3.73 14.15
N ILE A 111 -18.74 -3.69 15.09
CA ILE A 111 -18.72 -2.76 16.23
C ILE A 111 -17.52 -3.08 17.14
N GLU A 112 -17.30 -4.36 17.44
CA GLU A 112 -16.18 -4.78 18.28
C GLU A 112 -14.84 -4.54 17.58
N PHE A 113 -14.73 -4.81 16.28
CA PHE A 113 -13.56 -4.43 15.49
C PHE A 113 -13.30 -2.92 15.54
N ALA A 114 -14.36 -2.10 15.34
CA ALA A 114 -14.24 -0.66 15.42
C ALA A 114 -13.75 -0.22 16.81
N ARG A 115 -14.31 -0.78 17.89
CA ARG A 115 -13.86 -0.53 19.27
C ARG A 115 -12.39 -0.91 19.48
N GLN A 116 -11.97 -2.07 18.98
CA GLN A 116 -10.58 -2.52 19.08
C GLN A 116 -9.62 -1.65 18.27
N SER A 117 -10.04 -1.21 17.09
CA SER A 117 -9.25 -0.30 16.24
C SER A 117 -9.08 1.09 16.87
N VAL A 118 -10.11 1.62 17.53
CA VAL A 118 -10.05 2.91 18.23
C VAL A 118 -9.21 2.82 19.52
N SER A 119 -9.21 1.67 20.18
CA SER A 119 -8.44 1.47 21.43
C SER A 119 -6.98 1.08 21.23
N THR A 120 -6.57 0.72 20.01
CA THR A 120 -5.19 0.36 19.71
C THR A 120 -4.50 1.50 18.96
N THR A 121 -3.41 2.03 19.51
CA THR A 121 -2.55 2.98 18.79
C THR A 121 -1.51 2.23 17.95
N PRO A 122 -1.42 2.45 16.62
CA PRO A 122 -0.56 1.70 15.71
C PRO A 122 0.89 2.26 15.70
N TYR A 123 1.58 2.13 16.82
CA TYR A 123 2.90 2.72 17.02
C TYR A 123 3.95 2.23 16.02
N TYR A 124 3.95 0.94 15.69
CA TYR A 124 4.98 0.41 14.77
C TYR A 124 4.76 0.93 13.37
N SER A 125 3.51 1.09 12.95
CA SER A 125 3.14 1.70 11.67
C SER A 125 3.62 3.15 11.59
N TYR A 126 3.41 3.95 12.64
CA TYR A 126 3.93 5.33 12.70
C TYR A 126 5.45 5.38 12.58
N ILE A 127 6.17 4.49 13.29
CA ILE A 127 7.63 4.43 13.26
C ILE A 127 8.12 4.07 11.86
N LEU A 128 7.58 3.01 11.25
CA LEU A 128 8.00 2.57 9.92
C LEU A 128 7.76 3.66 8.86
N VAL A 129 6.60 4.33 8.90
CA VAL A 129 6.28 5.46 8.01
C VAL A 129 7.21 6.65 8.27
N GLY A 130 7.46 6.99 9.53
CA GLY A 130 8.40 8.05 9.89
C GLY A 130 9.82 7.77 9.39
N CYS A 131 10.29 6.52 9.48
CA CYS A 131 11.60 6.10 8.99
C CYS A 131 11.74 6.31 7.47
N ILE A 132 10.78 5.86 6.66
CA ILE A 132 10.86 6.04 5.20
C ILE A 132 10.71 7.52 4.79
N ILE A 133 9.93 8.31 5.53
CA ILE A 133 9.84 9.76 5.32
C ILE A 133 11.19 10.42 5.62
N ALA A 134 11.83 10.08 6.73
CA ALA A 134 13.14 10.64 7.10
C ALA A 134 14.21 10.35 6.03
N VAL A 135 14.29 9.10 5.54
CA VAL A 135 15.19 8.73 4.44
C VAL A 135 14.87 9.53 3.19
N THR A 136 13.59 9.64 2.82
CA THR A 136 13.15 10.38 1.63
C THR A 136 13.51 11.87 1.72
N ILE A 137 13.38 12.49 2.91
CA ILE A 137 13.80 13.89 3.11
C ILE A 137 15.29 14.04 2.81
N THR A 138 16.15 13.20 3.37
CA THR A 138 17.60 13.22 3.09
C THR A 138 17.89 12.96 1.62
N GLN A 139 17.18 12.00 1.01
CA GLN A 139 17.31 11.65 -0.40
C GLN A 139 17.05 12.84 -1.33
N ASN A 140 16.07 13.70 -1.01
CA ASN A 140 15.77 14.89 -1.80
C ASN A 140 16.92 15.92 -1.81
N TYR A 141 17.74 15.96 -0.76
CA TYR A 141 18.93 16.81 -0.73
C TYR A 141 20.12 16.19 -1.47
N ALA A 142 20.21 14.85 -1.51
CA ALA A 142 21.32 14.13 -2.14
C ALA A 142 21.19 14.01 -3.68
N GLY A 143 19.98 14.12 -4.22
CA GLY A 143 19.69 13.84 -5.63
C GLY A 143 19.27 12.39 -5.86
N LEU A 144 18.34 12.15 -6.80
CA LEU A 144 17.74 10.83 -7.00
C LEU A 144 18.75 9.80 -7.51
N ASP A 145 19.50 10.17 -8.55
CA ASP A 145 20.41 9.23 -9.22
C ASP A 145 21.57 8.85 -8.30
N GLU A 146 22.15 9.82 -7.60
CA GLU A 146 23.21 9.62 -6.63
C GLU A 146 22.73 8.78 -5.43
N SER A 147 21.48 8.98 -5.01
CA SER A 147 20.87 8.18 -3.95
C SER A 147 20.70 6.72 -4.35
N VAL A 148 20.17 6.48 -5.56
CA VAL A 148 20.00 5.12 -6.10
C VAL A 148 21.36 4.44 -6.24
N GLU A 149 22.34 5.16 -6.73
CA GLU A 149 23.70 4.64 -6.91
C GLU A 149 24.33 4.22 -5.58
N ILE A 150 24.28 5.09 -4.57
CA ILE A 150 24.95 4.83 -3.29
C ILE A 150 24.17 3.88 -2.38
N ALA A 151 22.83 3.83 -2.44
CA ALA A 151 22.02 3.10 -1.46
C ALA A 151 20.87 2.27 -2.04
N GLY A 152 20.57 2.38 -3.33
CA GLY A 152 19.55 1.60 -4.00
C GLY A 152 19.91 0.12 -4.18
N LEU A 153 18.90 -0.70 -4.49
CA LEU A 153 19.08 -2.11 -4.88
C LEU A 153 19.62 -2.18 -6.32
N VAL A 154 20.89 -1.84 -6.47
CA VAL A 154 21.68 -1.97 -7.70
C VAL A 154 22.34 -3.36 -7.67
N LYS A 155 21.80 -4.28 -8.49
CA LYS A 155 22.13 -5.71 -8.42
C LYS A 155 23.58 -6.05 -8.80
N PRO A 156 24.22 -5.41 -9.79
CA PRO A 156 25.64 -5.66 -10.07
C PRO A 156 26.54 -5.51 -8.84
N TYR A 157 26.32 -4.49 -8.00
CA TYR A 157 27.07 -4.29 -6.76
C TYR A 157 26.86 -5.38 -5.70
N ILE A 158 25.76 -6.13 -5.76
CA ILE A 158 25.56 -7.29 -4.89
C ILE A 158 26.44 -8.45 -5.35
N TRP A 159 26.47 -8.73 -6.65
CA TRP A 159 27.21 -9.86 -7.20
C TRP A 159 28.72 -9.63 -7.21
N GLU A 160 29.14 -8.41 -7.55
CA GLU A 160 30.56 -8.07 -7.73
C GLU A 160 31.24 -7.60 -6.45
N ASN A 161 30.49 -6.96 -5.55
CA ASN A 161 31.06 -6.33 -4.34
C ASN A 161 30.42 -6.80 -3.03
N HIS A 162 29.56 -7.83 -3.07
CA HIS A 162 28.91 -8.41 -1.89
C HIS A 162 28.11 -7.40 -1.06
N GLN A 163 27.55 -6.36 -1.69
CA GLN A 163 26.80 -5.30 -1.02
C GLN A 163 25.35 -5.72 -0.71
N TYR A 164 25.15 -6.88 -0.06
CA TYR A 164 23.82 -7.46 0.25
C TYR A 164 22.90 -6.55 1.07
N TRP A 165 23.47 -5.61 1.83
CA TRP A 165 22.73 -4.58 2.57
C TRP A 165 21.85 -3.71 1.66
N ARG A 166 22.15 -3.65 0.35
CA ARG A 166 21.35 -2.94 -0.67
C ARG A 166 19.92 -3.44 -0.80
N ILE A 167 19.64 -4.68 -0.43
CA ILE A 167 18.28 -5.21 -0.35
C ILE A 167 17.45 -4.41 0.66
N LEU A 168 18.03 -4.10 1.82
CA LEU A 168 17.35 -3.38 2.88
C LEU A 168 17.34 -1.87 2.63
N THR A 169 18.48 -1.29 2.25
CA THR A 169 18.55 0.15 2.01
C THR A 169 17.74 0.57 0.78
N GLY A 170 17.74 -0.24 -0.29
CA GLY A 170 16.90 0.02 -1.46
C GLY A 170 15.41 0.10 -1.12
N ALA A 171 14.93 -0.71 -0.16
CA ALA A 171 13.56 -0.65 0.31
C ALA A 171 13.22 0.63 1.11
N ALA A 172 14.22 1.38 1.58
CA ALA A 172 14.01 2.64 2.29
C ALA A 172 13.95 3.87 1.35
N LEU A 173 14.56 3.79 0.17
CA LEU A 173 14.58 4.86 -0.83
C LEU A 173 13.28 4.94 -1.63
N HIS A 174 12.93 6.12 -2.15
CA HIS A 174 11.71 6.33 -2.94
C HIS A 174 11.96 7.26 -4.14
N GLY A 175 11.46 6.88 -5.31
CA GLY A 175 11.71 7.57 -6.60
C GLY A 175 10.94 8.87 -6.83
N GLY A 176 10.37 9.50 -5.80
CA GLY A 176 9.63 10.76 -5.91
C GLY A 176 8.39 10.84 -5.02
N PHE A 177 7.73 12.00 -5.03
CA PHE A 177 6.64 12.32 -4.11
C PHE A 177 5.47 11.33 -4.16
N LEU A 178 4.95 11.02 -5.36
CA LEU A 178 3.85 10.06 -5.48
C LEU A 178 4.26 8.66 -5.00
N HIS A 179 5.51 8.27 -5.24
CA HIS A 179 6.01 6.96 -4.84
C HIS A 179 6.06 6.83 -3.30
N ILE A 180 6.59 7.82 -2.57
CA ILE A 180 6.55 7.84 -1.11
C ILE A 180 5.13 8.00 -0.55
N PHE A 181 4.28 8.82 -1.19
CA PHE A 181 2.90 9.01 -0.74
C PHE A 181 2.11 7.71 -0.76
N PHE A 182 2.13 6.97 -1.88
CA PHE A 182 1.41 5.71 -1.99
C PHE A 182 2.00 4.61 -1.11
N ASN A 183 3.33 4.52 -0.99
CA ASN A 183 3.95 3.56 -0.06
C ASN A 183 3.64 3.90 1.39
N GLY A 184 3.74 5.17 1.79
CA GLY A 184 3.42 5.63 3.14
C GLY A 184 1.95 5.40 3.49
N TYR A 185 1.04 5.71 2.57
CA TYR A 185 -0.39 5.47 2.73
C TYR A 185 -0.70 3.97 2.88
N ALA A 186 -0.14 3.12 2.00
CA ALA A 186 -0.34 1.69 2.05
C ALA A 186 0.29 1.06 3.29
N LEU A 187 1.52 1.44 3.64
CA LEU A 187 2.23 0.97 4.83
C LEU A 187 1.48 1.36 6.10
N TYR A 188 0.99 2.59 6.19
CA TYR A 188 0.16 3.03 7.30
C TYR A 188 -1.15 2.23 7.37
N GLY A 189 -1.87 2.10 6.24
CA GLY A 189 -3.16 1.42 6.19
C GLY A 189 -3.07 -0.06 6.55
N PHE A 190 -2.22 -0.82 5.85
CA PHE A 190 -2.06 -2.26 6.11
C PHE A 190 -1.30 -2.53 7.40
N GLY A 191 -0.31 -1.72 7.75
CA GLY A 191 0.43 -1.83 9.00
C GLY A 191 -0.49 -1.66 10.21
N SER A 192 -1.27 -0.58 10.22
CA SER A 192 -2.22 -0.31 11.31
C SER A 192 -3.26 -1.43 11.39
N LEU A 193 -3.70 -1.93 10.24
CA LEU A 193 -4.64 -3.03 10.21
C LEU A 193 -4.08 -4.31 10.83
N ILE A 194 -2.81 -4.65 10.59
CA ILE A 194 -2.15 -5.77 11.26
C ILE A 194 -2.03 -5.51 12.77
N GLU A 195 -1.69 -4.29 13.19
CA GLU A 195 -1.64 -3.94 14.62
C GLU A 195 -3.02 -3.99 15.31
N TYR A 196 -4.11 -3.82 14.57
CA TYR A 196 -5.48 -3.96 15.07
C TYR A 196 -5.92 -5.42 15.13
N LEU A 197 -5.68 -6.19 14.06
CA LEU A 197 -6.15 -7.57 13.91
C LEU A 197 -5.25 -8.61 14.61
N SER A 198 -3.98 -8.29 14.81
CA SER A 198 -2.93 -9.19 15.29
C SER A 198 -1.97 -8.48 16.24
N ASN A 199 -0.96 -9.18 16.74
CA ASN A 199 0.10 -8.54 17.51
C ASN A 199 1.03 -7.71 16.59
N ARG A 200 1.41 -6.51 17.02
CA ARG A 200 2.33 -5.61 16.30
C ARG A 200 3.67 -6.23 15.93
N ALA A 201 4.12 -7.24 16.67
CA ALA A 201 5.33 -7.97 16.32
C ALA A 201 5.26 -8.60 14.92
N HIS A 202 4.08 -9.06 14.50
CA HIS A 202 3.92 -9.66 13.17
C HIS A 202 4.11 -8.64 12.06
N LEU A 203 3.73 -7.38 12.24
CA LEU A 203 3.92 -6.30 11.27
C LEU A 203 5.40 -6.18 10.88
N THR A 204 6.28 -6.00 11.85
CA THR A 204 7.69 -5.71 11.56
C THR A 204 8.44 -6.95 11.08
N VAL A 205 8.10 -8.14 11.61
CA VAL A 205 8.70 -9.39 11.13
C VAL A 205 8.31 -9.66 9.69
N VAL A 206 7.02 -9.61 9.36
CA VAL A 206 6.58 -9.90 8.00
C VAL A 206 7.06 -8.85 7.01
N PHE A 207 7.07 -7.58 7.40
CA PHE A 207 7.59 -6.49 6.57
C PHE A 207 9.07 -6.71 6.23
N LEU A 208 9.91 -6.99 7.22
CA LEU A 208 11.34 -7.22 7.03
C LEU A 208 11.61 -8.47 6.20
N LEU A 209 10.96 -9.59 6.51
CA LEU A 209 11.12 -10.83 5.75
C LEU A 209 10.66 -10.67 4.29
N ALA A 210 9.58 -9.93 4.06
CA ALA A 210 9.08 -9.66 2.71
C ALA A 210 9.99 -8.70 1.92
N ILE A 211 10.62 -7.71 2.56
CA ILE A 211 11.70 -6.93 1.91
C ILE A 211 12.82 -7.85 1.45
N ILE A 212 13.28 -8.77 2.32
CA ILE A 212 14.35 -9.71 1.99
C ILE A 212 13.91 -10.64 0.85
N GLY A 213 12.77 -11.30 0.98
CA GLY A 213 12.26 -12.22 -0.04
C GLY A 213 11.97 -11.56 -1.38
N GLY A 214 11.39 -10.35 -1.35
CA GLY A 214 11.19 -9.53 -2.54
C GLY A 214 12.52 -9.15 -3.18
N GLY A 215 13.47 -8.61 -2.41
CA GLY A 215 14.80 -8.26 -2.90
C GLY A 215 15.56 -9.43 -3.51
N LEU A 216 15.48 -10.62 -2.91
CA LEU A 216 16.10 -11.84 -3.47
C LEU A 216 15.42 -12.28 -4.77
N THR A 217 14.10 -12.20 -4.85
CA THR A 217 13.33 -12.56 -6.06
C THR A 217 13.66 -11.58 -7.20
N SER A 218 13.67 -10.28 -6.90
CA SER A 218 14.12 -9.22 -7.82
C SER A 218 15.56 -9.44 -8.29
N LEU A 219 16.48 -9.71 -7.36
CA LEU A 219 17.89 -9.95 -7.65
C LEU A 219 18.10 -11.09 -8.65
N TYR A 220 17.26 -12.14 -8.58
CA TYR A 220 17.36 -13.30 -9.46
C TYR A 220 16.72 -13.07 -10.83
N PHE A 221 15.55 -12.43 -10.89
CA PHE A 221 14.78 -12.29 -12.14
C PHE A 221 15.01 -10.97 -12.88
N MET A 222 15.59 -9.96 -12.24
CA MET A 222 15.94 -8.65 -12.83
C MET A 222 17.38 -8.25 -12.45
N PRO A 223 18.41 -9.01 -12.89
CA PRO A 223 19.78 -8.83 -12.44
C PRO A 223 20.44 -7.51 -12.90
N ASP A 224 19.88 -6.84 -13.91
CA ASP A 224 20.49 -5.64 -14.52
C ASP A 224 19.76 -4.33 -14.16
N ALA A 225 18.64 -4.39 -13.45
CA ALA A 225 17.79 -3.23 -13.18
C ALA A 225 17.89 -2.75 -11.73
N ALA A 226 18.08 -1.45 -11.49
CA ALA A 226 18.00 -0.90 -10.14
C ALA A 226 16.56 -0.94 -9.59
N SER A 227 16.40 -1.05 -8.27
CA SER A 227 15.09 -0.98 -7.62
C SER A 227 15.15 -0.23 -6.30
N ILE A 228 14.08 0.49 -5.99
CA ILE A 228 13.89 1.20 -4.73
C ILE A 228 12.42 1.14 -4.30
N GLY A 229 12.17 1.30 -3.01
CA GLY A 229 10.82 1.45 -2.45
C GLY A 229 10.41 0.34 -1.49
N ALA A 230 9.59 0.69 -0.51
CA ALA A 230 9.09 -0.20 0.54
C ALA A 230 8.08 -1.26 0.03
N SER A 231 7.68 -1.15 -1.24
CA SER A 231 6.53 -1.86 -1.80
C SER A 231 6.64 -3.39 -1.74
N GLY A 232 7.83 -3.98 -1.87
CA GLY A 232 8.02 -5.43 -1.65
C GLY A 232 7.63 -5.87 -0.23
N GLY A 233 7.99 -5.07 0.78
CA GLY A 233 7.55 -5.28 2.16
C GLY A 233 6.04 -5.13 2.34
N ILE A 234 5.45 -4.12 1.70
CA ILE A 234 3.99 -3.87 1.72
C ILE A 234 3.22 -5.02 1.08
N MET A 235 3.72 -5.59 -0.02
CA MET A 235 3.14 -6.78 -0.64
C MET A 235 3.17 -7.98 0.31
N GLY A 236 4.18 -8.08 1.18
CA GLY A 236 4.19 -9.03 2.28
C GLY A 236 3.08 -8.81 3.31
N LEU A 237 2.78 -7.55 3.67
CA LEU A 237 1.65 -7.22 4.55
C LEU A 237 0.32 -7.65 3.92
N ILE A 238 0.18 -7.41 2.62
CA ILE A 238 -0.98 -7.86 1.85
C ILE A 238 -1.08 -9.40 1.86
N GLY A 239 0.02 -10.12 1.66
CA GLY A 239 0.05 -11.58 1.71
C GLY A 239 -0.37 -12.12 3.09
N TYR A 240 0.13 -11.51 4.16
CA TYR A 240 -0.27 -11.84 5.52
C TYR A 240 -1.76 -11.61 5.76
N LEU A 241 -2.28 -10.45 5.35
CA LEU A 241 -3.68 -10.07 5.51
C LEU A 241 -4.61 -10.92 4.65
N ALA A 242 -4.18 -11.35 3.46
CA ALA A 242 -4.94 -12.30 2.64
C ALA A 242 -5.13 -13.64 3.36
N VAL A 243 -4.08 -14.16 4.00
CA VAL A 243 -4.18 -15.37 4.82
C VAL A 243 -5.01 -15.13 6.08
N TYR A 244 -4.88 -13.97 6.71
CA TYR A 244 -5.72 -13.59 7.85
C TYR A 244 -7.20 -13.60 7.45
N GLY A 245 -7.55 -12.91 6.36
CA GLY A 245 -8.89 -12.89 5.79
C GLY A 245 -9.41 -14.28 5.47
N TYR A 246 -8.58 -15.15 4.89
CA TYR A 246 -8.96 -16.54 4.61
C TYR A 246 -9.25 -17.35 5.88
N ARG A 247 -8.35 -17.32 6.88
CA ARG A 247 -8.48 -18.11 8.12
C ARG A 247 -9.51 -17.56 9.09
N ARG A 248 -9.69 -16.25 9.12
CA ARG A 248 -10.52 -15.53 10.10
C ARG A 248 -11.77 -14.90 9.48
N ARG A 249 -12.13 -15.24 8.23
CA ARG A 249 -13.32 -14.71 7.54
C ARG A 249 -14.61 -14.73 8.37
N GLN A 250 -14.77 -15.72 9.26
CA GLN A 250 -15.95 -15.87 10.11
C GLN A 250 -16.00 -14.86 11.27
N GLN A 251 -14.86 -14.25 11.60
CA GLN A 251 -14.72 -13.24 12.67
C GLN A 251 -14.62 -11.82 12.10
N LEU A 252 -14.68 -11.68 10.77
CA LEU A 252 -14.62 -10.42 10.07
C LEU A 252 -16.00 -10.08 9.53
N SER A 253 -16.37 -8.81 9.58
CA SER A 253 -17.61 -8.39 8.91
C SER A 253 -17.46 -8.56 7.39
N PRO A 254 -18.54 -8.93 6.67
CA PRO A 254 -18.50 -9.05 5.22
C PRO A 254 -17.99 -7.79 4.52
N ASP A 255 -18.38 -6.61 5.02
CA ASP A 255 -17.93 -5.32 4.48
C ASP A 255 -16.44 -5.07 4.69
N PHE A 256 -15.92 -5.41 5.86
CA PHE A 256 -14.50 -5.31 6.12
C PHE A 256 -13.70 -6.23 5.19
N LEU A 257 -14.12 -7.50 5.07
CA LEU A 257 -13.47 -8.47 4.19
C LEU A 257 -13.52 -8.00 2.72
N LYS A 258 -14.66 -7.49 2.28
CA LYS A 258 -14.83 -6.93 0.93
C LYS A 258 -13.92 -5.73 0.70
N SER A 259 -13.88 -4.77 1.63
CA SER A 259 -12.99 -3.60 1.55
C SER A 259 -11.52 -4.00 1.46
N MET A 260 -11.10 -4.96 2.29
CA MET A 260 -9.76 -5.51 2.26
C MET A 260 -9.42 -6.15 0.90
N LEU A 261 -10.31 -6.99 0.37
CA LEU A 261 -10.12 -7.64 -0.94
C LEU A 261 -10.08 -6.62 -2.09
N VAL A 262 -10.91 -5.58 -2.05
CA VAL A 262 -10.89 -4.49 -3.05
C VAL A 262 -9.56 -3.75 -3.02
N ASN A 263 -9.05 -3.40 -1.83
CA ASN A 263 -7.75 -2.72 -1.70
C ASN A 263 -6.58 -3.60 -2.18
N ILE A 264 -6.60 -4.90 -1.87
CA ILE A 264 -5.60 -5.86 -2.36
C ILE A 264 -5.66 -5.95 -3.90
N GLY A 265 -6.87 -6.10 -4.46
CA GLY A 265 -7.08 -6.17 -5.91
C GLY A 265 -6.66 -4.88 -6.62
N PHE A 266 -6.92 -3.72 -6.03
CA PHE A 266 -6.48 -2.43 -6.55
C PHE A 266 -4.96 -2.34 -6.64
N ILE A 267 -4.24 -2.74 -5.59
CA ILE A 267 -2.77 -2.69 -5.57
C ILE A 267 -2.16 -3.69 -6.54
N ALA A 268 -2.72 -4.89 -6.63
CA ALA A 268 -2.30 -5.87 -7.63
C ALA A 268 -2.51 -5.34 -9.06
N ALA A 269 -3.66 -4.74 -9.34
CA ALA A 269 -3.93 -4.11 -10.63
C ALA A 269 -2.96 -2.95 -10.91
N PHE A 270 -2.69 -2.11 -9.91
CA PHE A 270 -1.73 -1.01 -10.02
C PHE A 270 -0.30 -1.51 -10.34
N GLY A 271 0.17 -2.59 -9.69
CA GLY A 271 1.49 -3.17 -9.97
C GLY A 271 1.61 -3.75 -11.38
N LEU A 272 0.57 -4.44 -11.87
CA LEU A 272 0.51 -4.94 -13.24
C LEU A 272 0.56 -3.80 -14.26
N VAL A 273 -0.08 -2.69 -13.93
CA VAL A 273 -0.20 -1.51 -14.77
C VAL A 273 1.09 -0.69 -14.80
N ALA A 274 1.72 -0.51 -13.65
CA ALA A 274 2.95 0.28 -13.50
C ALA A 274 4.23 -0.57 -13.65
N TYR A 275 4.15 -1.73 -14.32
CA TYR A 275 5.21 -2.76 -14.39
C TYR A 275 6.60 -2.30 -14.86
N GLN A 276 6.69 -1.13 -15.48
CA GLN A 276 7.96 -0.56 -15.97
C GLN A 276 8.67 0.32 -14.94
N VAL A 277 7.93 0.78 -13.94
CA VAL A 277 8.44 1.57 -12.82
C VAL A 277 8.37 0.76 -11.52
N VAL A 278 7.63 -0.34 -11.54
CA VAL A 278 7.40 -1.25 -10.42
C VAL A 278 8.14 -2.56 -10.63
N ASP A 279 8.92 -2.94 -9.63
CA ASP A 279 9.55 -4.25 -9.57
C ASP A 279 8.54 -5.33 -9.16
N ASN A 280 7.90 -5.93 -10.18
CA ASN A 280 6.89 -6.96 -9.98
C ASN A 280 7.45 -8.27 -9.39
N PHE A 281 8.74 -8.55 -9.59
CA PHE A 281 9.38 -9.71 -8.97
C PHE A 281 9.60 -9.49 -7.47
N ALA A 282 9.99 -8.28 -7.06
CA ALA A 282 10.01 -7.92 -5.65
C ALA A 282 8.63 -8.02 -5.00
N HIS A 283 7.58 -7.59 -5.72
CA HIS A 283 6.20 -7.69 -5.25
C HIS A 283 5.75 -9.13 -5.06
N LEU A 284 6.02 -9.99 -6.06
CA LEU A 284 5.68 -11.41 -6.00
C LEU A 284 6.41 -12.12 -4.85
N GLY A 285 7.73 -11.90 -4.71
CA GLY A 285 8.53 -12.47 -3.64
C GLY A 285 8.05 -12.03 -2.26
N GLY A 286 7.78 -10.73 -2.09
CA GLY A 286 7.23 -10.17 -0.86
C GLY A 286 5.86 -10.78 -0.52
N LEU A 287 4.94 -10.85 -1.49
CA LEU A 287 3.62 -11.44 -1.33
C LEU A 287 3.68 -12.91 -0.87
N ILE A 288 4.52 -13.72 -1.52
CA ILE A 288 4.70 -15.13 -1.19
C ILE A 288 5.24 -15.28 0.24
N VAL A 289 6.30 -14.54 0.60
CA VAL A 289 6.87 -14.59 1.96
C VAL A 289 5.85 -14.16 3.01
N GLY A 290 5.08 -13.11 2.72
CA GLY A 290 4.01 -12.65 3.60
C GLY A 290 2.92 -13.68 3.82
N ALA A 291 2.47 -14.34 2.75
CA ALA A 291 1.48 -15.40 2.81
C ALA A 291 2.00 -16.62 3.59
N ILE A 292 3.25 -17.06 3.34
CA ILE A 292 3.87 -18.16 4.09
C ILE A 292 3.91 -17.81 5.57
N TYR A 293 4.39 -16.62 5.94
CA TYR A 293 4.43 -16.17 7.33
C TYR A 293 3.02 -16.13 7.95
N GLY A 294 2.03 -15.62 7.22
CA GLY A 294 0.62 -15.63 7.64
C GLY A 294 0.08 -17.04 7.89
N PHE A 295 0.43 -18.01 7.04
CA PHE A 295 0.01 -19.40 7.22
C PHE A 295 0.71 -20.07 8.42
N VAL A 296 1.88 -19.59 8.84
CA VAL A 296 2.52 -20.09 10.07
C VAL A 296 1.91 -19.43 11.31
N GLN A 297 1.70 -18.11 11.29
CA GLN A 297 1.44 -17.34 12.51
C GLN A 297 -0.04 -17.08 12.81
N VAL A 298 -0.90 -16.94 11.80
CA VAL A 298 -2.33 -16.69 12.04
C VAL A 298 -2.99 -17.99 12.52
N PRO A 299 -3.48 -18.11 13.77
CA PRO A 299 -4.00 -19.40 14.24
C PRO A 299 -5.25 -19.81 13.47
N ARG A 300 -5.35 -21.09 13.09
CA ARG A 300 -6.56 -21.67 12.45
C ARG A 300 -7.74 -21.78 13.42
N ASP A 301 -7.44 -22.06 14.68
CA ASP A 301 -8.42 -22.12 15.75
C ASP A 301 -8.98 -20.72 16.04
N LEU A 302 -10.28 -20.55 15.82
CA LEU A 302 -10.98 -19.29 15.99
C LEU A 302 -11.04 -18.83 17.46
N HIS A 303 -10.94 -19.75 18.41
CA HIS A 303 -10.94 -19.43 19.85
C HIS A 303 -9.60 -18.85 20.32
N LYS A 304 -8.52 -19.02 19.55
CA LYS A 304 -7.22 -18.41 19.86
C LYS A 304 -7.19 -16.97 19.34
N ASN A 305 -6.88 -16.03 20.22
CA ASN A 305 -6.71 -14.62 19.84
C ASN A 305 -5.37 -14.42 19.09
N PRO A 306 -5.36 -13.94 17.84
CA PRO A 306 -4.12 -13.66 17.07
C PRO A 306 -3.19 -12.62 17.69
N ARG A 307 -3.68 -11.85 18.68
CA ARG A 307 -2.88 -10.87 19.44
C ARG A 307 -2.05 -11.52 20.56
N ASN A 308 -2.46 -12.70 21.01
CA ASN A 308 -1.79 -13.45 22.08
C ASN A 308 -0.65 -14.27 21.50
N VAL A 309 0.54 -13.66 21.52
CA VAL A 309 1.77 -14.27 21.00
C VAL A 309 2.78 -14.50 22.12
N SER A 310 3.71 -15.42 21.89
CA SER A 310 4.80 -15.71 22.82
C SER A 310 5.72 -14.51 23.04
N ASN A 311 6.46 -14.49 24.16
CA ASN A 311 7.50 -13.47 24.39
C ASN A 311 8.59 -13.52 23.32
N PHE A 312 8.91 -14.72 22.82
CA PHE A 312 9.84 -14.89 21.70
C PHE A 312 9.38 -14.13 20.45
N THR A 313 8.11 -14.26 20.06
CA THR A 313 7.53 -13.51 18.93
C THR A 313 7.65 -12.00 19.13
N LYS A 314 7.37 -11.50 20.36
CA LYS A 314 7.50 -10.07 20.68
C LYS A 314 8.95 -9.59 20.54
N ILE A 315 9.91 -10.35 21.05
CA ILE A 315 11.34 -10.05 20.96
C ILE A 315 11.79 -9.98 19.49
N ILE A 316 11.42 -10.98 18.68
CA ILE A 316 11.73 -10.95 17.23
C ILE A 316 11.09 -9.73 16.56
N GLY A 317 9.85 -9.38 16.93
CA GLY A 317 9.19 -8.17 16.43
C GLY A 317 9.96 -6.88 16.72
N VAL A 318 10.48 -6.74 17.94
CA VAL A 318 11.32 -5.59 18.33
C VAL A 318 12.66 -5.61 17.57
N ILE A 319 13.30 -6.77 17.44
CA ILE A 319 14.56 -6.91 16.69
C ILE A 319 14.34 -6.53 15.22
N ALA A 320 13.27 -7.03 14.59
CA ALA A 320 12.95 -6.72 13.20
C ALA A 320 12.69 -5.22 12.99
N LEU A 321 12.00 -4.56 13.94
CA LEU A 321 11.83 -3.11 13.93
C LEU A 321 13.17 -2.39 14.05
N GLY A 322 14.02 -2.82 14.99
CA GLY A 322 15.35 -2.26 15.20
C GLY A 322 16.24 -2.37 13.96
N ILE A 323 16.23 -3.52 13.28
CA ILE A 323 16.97 -3.72 12.02
C ILE A 323 16.53 -2.72 10.96
N PHE A 324 15.21 -2.51 10.80
CA PHE A 324 14.72 -1.56 9.81
C PHE A 324 15.06 -0.11 10.17
N ILE A 325 14.96 0.28 11.44
CA ILE A 325 15.40 1.61 11.91
C ILE A 325 16.89 1.83 11.62
N LEU A 326 17.74 0.85 11.97
CA LEU A 326 19.18 0.92 11.71
C LEU A 326 19.49 0.96 10.21
N THR A 327 18.70 0.26 9.39
CA THR A 327 18.80 0.34 7.92
C THR A 327 18.51 1.76 7.45
N CYS A 328 17.42 2.39 7.90
CA CYS A 328 17.09 3.76 7.53
C CYS A 328 18.15 4.76 7.99
N LEU A 329 18.68 4.61 9.22
CA LEU A 329 19.80 5.43 9.70
C LEU A 329 21.05 5.24 8.84
N PHE A 330 21.37 4.01 8.48
CA PHE A 330 22.50 3.71 7.61
C PHE A 330 22.32 4.31 6.20
N SER A 331 21.12 4.22 5.61
CA SER A 331 20.78 4.91 4.37
C SER A 331 20.98 6.42 4.47
N ILE A 332 20.51 7.06 5.55
CA ILE A 332 20.72 8.50 5.78
C ILE A 332 22.22 8.83 5.83
N LEU A 333 23.01 8.04 6.54
CA LEU A 333 24.47 8.25 6.62
C LEU A 333 25.16 8.10 5.26
N LEU A 334 24.73 7.17 4.41
CA LEU A 334 25.24 7.05 3.05
C LEU A 334 24.90 8.29 2.23
N LEU A 335 23.64 8.74 2.27
CA LEU A 335 23.16 9.90 1.53
C LEU A 335 23.85 11.20 1.97
N LEU A 336 24.15 11.36 3.26
CA LEU A 336 24.90 12.52 3.77
C LEU A 336 26.33 12.59 3.22
N ARG A 337 26.95 11.45 2.88
CA ARG A 337 28.29 11.45 2.25
C ARG A 337 28.25 11.99 0.83
N VAL A 338 27.14 11.78 0.10
CA VAL A 338 26.94 12.37 -1.23
C VAL A 338 26.81 13.88 -1.13
N ILE A 339 26.02 14.37 -0.18
CA ILE A 339 25.75 15.81 0.01
C ILE A 339 27.02 16.60 0.36
N GLN A 340 28.00 15.94 0.99
CA GLN A 340 29.25 16.56 1.45
C GLN A 340 30.39 16.47 0.43
N ALA A 341 30.23 15.66 -0.62
CA ALA A 341 31.19 15.52 -1.71
C ALA A 341 30.93 16.57 -2.80
#